data_AF-A0A5C6M910-F1
#
_entry.id   AF-A0A5C6M910-F1
#
_cell.length_a   1.000
_cell.length_b   1.000
_cell.length_c   1.000
_cell.angle_alpha   90.00
_cell.angle_beta   90.00
_cell.angle_gamma   90.00
#
_symmetry.space_group_name_H-M   'P 1'
#
loop_
_entity.id
_entity.type
_entity.pdbx_description
1 polymer ?
#
loop_
_entity_poly.entity_id
_entity_poly.type
_entity_poly.pdbx_seq_one_letter_code
_entity_poly.pdbx_strand_id
1 'polypeptide(L)'
;RLVFTAFDSQFRRQMWTTDGTVAGTVPVTNFSGSGLVQYANIVEFNNELYFAADDGVNGSELYATDGTPAGTRLVRDINPGPDSGSNFGNLGPAAILGNMLYFAATNGADGMELWRTDGTTAGTQMVSDLAAGSEGSYPSQLVVCNGRLLFSAAPASYQFALWSTDGTSAGTGLVVDLSCDSLTVVPGPVGQAGDDESEYASGVDTT
;
A
#
# COMPACT_ATOMS: atom_id res chain seq x y z
N ARG A 1 15.04 -6.43 -21.60
CA ARG A 1 15.89 -5.53 -20.79
C ARG A 1 15.54 -5.78 -19.34
N LEU A 2 16.52 -5.74 -18.44
CA LEU A 2 16.29 -5.89 -17.01
C LEU A 2 16.29 -4.52 -16.36
N VAL A 3 15.28 -4.21 -15.54
CA VAL A 3 15.29 -3.08 -14.62
C VAL A 3 15.58 -3.60 -13.22
N PHE A 4 16.51 -2.97 -12.51
CA PHE A 4 16.95 -3.39 -11.18
C PHE A 4 17.37 -2.19 -10.34
N THR A 5 17.45 -2.37 -9.03
CA THR A 5 17.96 -1.31 -8.14
C THR A 5 19.42 -1.55 -7.81
N ALA A 6 20.25 -0.50 -7.89
CA ALA A 6 21.65 -0.52 -7.47
C ALA A 6 22.07 0.85 -6.94
N PHE A 7 23.16 0.88 -6.17
CA PHE A 7 23.71 2.14 -5.68
C PHE A 7 24.51 2.86 -6.78
N ASP A 8 24.35 4.18 -6.86
CA ASP A 8 25.19 5.04 -7.71
C ASP A 8 26.54 5.37 -7.04
N SER A 9 27.36 6.18 -7.71
CA SER A 9 28.69 6.60 -7.21
C SER A 9 28.63 7.48 -5.96
N GLN A 10 27.44 7.95 -5.57
CA GLN A 10 27.18 8.74 -4.37
C GLN A 10 26.50 7.91 -3.27
N PHE A 11 26.44 6.57 -3.43
CA PHE A 11 25.78 5.64 -2.51
C PHE A 11 24.27 5.87 -2.36
N ARG A 12 23.62 6.44 -3.37
CA ARG A 12 22.15 6.56 -3.44
C ARG A 12 21.59 5.35 -4.18
N ARG A 13 20.55 4.72 -3.64
CA ARG A 13 19.85 3.66 -4.39
C ARG A 13 19.15 4.32 -5.58
N GLN A 14 19.36 3.78 -6.77
CA GLN A 14 18.74 4.22 -8.01
C GLN A 14 18.14 3.02 -8.76
N MET A 15 17.20 3.27 -9.67
CA MET A 15 16.85 2.28 -10.69
C MET A 15 17.79 2.36 -11.89
N TRP A 16 18.16 1.18 -12.37
CA TRP A 16 19.06 0.97 -13.48
C TRP A 16 18.40 0.05 -14.49
N THR A 17 18.75 0.21 -15.75
CA THR A 17 18.37 -0.68 -16.84
C THR A 17 19.63 -1.29 -17.44
N THR A 18 19.55 -2.53 -17.89
CA THR A 18 20.65 -3.20 -18.59
C THR A 18 20.14 -4.06 -19.74
N ASP A 19 20.92 -4.09 -20.82
CA ASP A 19 20.83 -5.05 -21.91
C ASP A 19 21.88 -6.18 -21.81
N GLY A 20 22.65 -6.23 -20.71
CA GLY A 20 23.74 -7.18 -20.49
C GLY A 20 25.11 -6.65 -20.89
N THR A 21 25.21 -5.42 -21.41
CA THR A 21 26.49 -4.78 -21.74
C THR A 21 26.81 -3.63 -20.79
N VAL A 22 28.09 -3.27 -20.66
CA VAL A 22 28.51 -2.10 -19.88
C VAL A 22 27.89 -0.82 -20.46
N ALA A 23 27.91 -0.66 -21.78
CA ALA A 23 27.38 0.53 -22.46
C ALA A 23 25.85 0.68 -22.32
N GLY A 24 25.12 -0.45 -22.29
CA GLY A 24 23.68 -0.47 -22.10
C GLY A 24 23.22 -0.51 -20.64
N THR A 25 24.15 -0.46 -19.68
CA THR A 25 23.83 -0.39 -18.24
C THR A 25 23.84 1.06 -17.79
N VAL A 26 22.66 1.65 -17.67
CA VAL A 26 22.48 3.09 -17.39
C VAL A 26 21.40 3.31 -16.34
N PRO A 27 21.45 4.42 -15.57
CA PRO A 27 20.38 4.77 -14.66
C PRO A 27 19.09 5.05 -15.43
N VAL A 28 17.96 4.49 -14.98
CA VAL A 28 16.60 4.85 -15.45
C VAL A 28 16.14 6.16 -14.82
N THR A 29 16.64 6.43 -13.62
CA THR A 29 16.29 7.57 -12.76
C THR A 29 17.55 8.25 -12.25
N ASN A 30 17.47 9.57 -12.00
CA ASN A 30 18.48 10.30 -11.24
C ASN A 30 17.80 11.12 -10.13
N PHE A 31 16.94 10.46 -9.37
CA PHE A 31 16.14 11.08 -8.34
C PHE A 31 17.04 11.42 -7.14
N SER A 32 17.12 12.71 -6.81
CA SER A 32 18.04 13.30 -5.84
C SER A 32 17.39 13.71 -4.52
N GLY A 33 16.12 13.35 -4.31
CA GLY A 33 15.37 13.61 -3.09
C GLY A 33 16.11 13.18 -1.81
N SER A 34 15.85 13.92 -0.73
CA SER A 34 16.63 13.88 0.51
C SER A 34 16.37 12.66 1.41
N GLY A 35 15.38 11.83 1.07
CA GLY A 35 14.96 10.68 1.87
C GLY A 35 15.09 9.38 1.11
N LEU A 36 15.61 8.35 1.79
CA LEU A 36 15.55 6.92 1.44
C LEU A 36 14.64 6.62 0.24
N VAL A 37 15.17 6.62 -0.99
CA VAL A 37 14.37 6.23 -2.16
C VAL A 37 13.95 4.78 -1.96
N GLN A 38 12.73 4.61 -1.47
CA GLN A 38 12.14 3.30 -1.27
C GLN A 38 11.59 2.86 -2.61
N TYR A 39 12.44 2.19 -3.41
CA TYR A 39 11.97 1.28 -4.47
C TYR A 39 11.30 0.03 -3.87
N ALA A 40 10.59 0.18 -2.75
CA ALA A 40 9.77 -0.87 -2.19
C ALA A 40 8.54 -1.01 -3.11
N ASN A 41 8.21 -2.25 -3.46
CA ASN A 41 6.98 -2.61 -4.16
C ASN A 41 6.84 -2.03 -5.58
N ILE A 42 7.83 -2.26 -6.46
CA ILE A 42 7.66 -1.99 -7.90
C ILE A 42 6.52 -2.88 -8.43
N VAL A 43 5.55 -2.27 -9.12
CA VAL A 43 4.43 -2.97 -9.75
C VAL A 43 4.52 -2.87 -11.26
N GLU A 44 4.46 -4.01 -11.95
CA GLU A 44 4.27 -4.01 -13.40
C GLU A 44 2.80 -3.82 -13.72
N PHE A 45 2.49 -2.81 -14.53
CA PHE A 45 1.13 -2.51 -14.97
C PHE A 45 1.17 -1.84 -16.34
N ASN A 46 0.32 -2.25 -17.27
CA ASN A 46 0.28 -1.72 -18.65
C ASN A 46 1.66 -1.65 -19.34
N ASN A 47 2.52 -2.67 -19.16
CA ASN A 47 3.87 -2.74 -19.72
C ASN A 47 4.84 -1.64 -19.24
N GLU A 48 4.50 -0.92 -18.17
CA GLU A 48 5.38 -0.01 -17.45
C GLU A 48 5.59 -0.51 -16.01
N LEU A 49 6.66 -0.05 -15.39
CA LEU A 49 6.90 -0.23 -13.97
C LEU A 49 6.44 1.01 -13.22
N TYR A 50 5.60 0.82 -12.21
CA TYR A 50 5.08 1.83 -11.31
C TYR A 50 5.79 1.73 -9.97
N PHE A 51 6.24 2.88 -9.45
CA PHE A 51 7.06 2.93 -8.25
C PHE A 51 7.00 4.31 -7.59
N ALA A 52 7.24 4.35 -6.29
CA ALA A 52 7.42 5.58 -5.54
C ALA A 52 8.82 6.16 -5.77
N ALA A 53 8.92 7.46 -6.01
CA ALA A 53 10.20 8.17 -6.01
C ALA A 53 10.06 9.62 -5.59
N ASP A 54 11.18 10.21 -5.16
CA ASP A 54 11.30 11.63 -4.84
C ASP A 54 12.37 12.27 -5.73
N ASP A 55 11.93 13.09 -6.68
CA ASP A 55 12.81 13.78 -7.63
C ASP A 55 13.50 15.04 -7.06
N GLY A 56 13.19 15.41 -5.81
CA GLY A 56 13.67 16.62 -5.15
C GLY A 56 12.93 17.89 -5.57
N VAL A 57 11.89 17.78 -6.40
CA VAL A 57 11.04 18.88 -6.87
C VAL A 57 9.60 18.70 -6.41
N ASN A 58 9.03 17.52 -6.65
CA ASN A 58 7.63 17.19 -6.37
C ASN A 58 7.46 16.36 -5.08
N GLY A 59 8.56 16.06 -4.38
CA GLY A 59 8.52 15.17 -3.23
C GLY A 59 8.24 13.72 -3.63
N SER A 60 7.84 12.89 -2.66
CA SER A 60 7.58 11.46 -2.91
C SER A 60 6.23 11.21 -3.60
N GLU A 61 6.26 10.85 -4.87
CA GLU A 61 5.09 10.67 -5.73
C GLU A 61 5.15 9.36 -6.55
N LEU A 62 4.07 9.05 -7.28
CA LEU A 62 3.99 7.89 -8.18
C LEU A 62 4.62 8.19 -9.55
N TYR A 63 5.62 7.40 -9.93
CA TYR A 63 6.26 7.44 -11.24
C TYR A 63 6.00 6.15 -12.02
N ALA A 64 6.03 6.29 -13.34
CA ALA A 64 5.98 5.17 -14.29
C ALA A 64 7.23 5.18 -15.17
N THR A 65 7.71 4.02 -15.60
CA THR A 65 8.83 3.89 -16.55
C THR A 65 8.67 2.67 -17.47
N ASP A 66 9.07 2.82 -18.73
CA ASP A 66 9.27 1.71 -19.68
C ASP A 66 10.67 1.04 -19.54
N GLY A 67 11.43 1.44 -18.52
CA GLY A 67 12.80 1.01 -18.29
C GLY A 67 13.84 1.83 -19.06
N THR A 68 13.47 3.00 -19.60
CA THR A 68 14.38 3.97 -20.19
C THR A 68 14.27 5.34 -19.51
N PRO A 69 15.33 6.15 -19.50
CA PRO A 69 15.24 7.52 -18.97
C PRO A 69 14.17 8.39 -19.64
N ALA A 70 13.97 8.22 -20.96
CA ALA A 70 13.01 9.01 -21.73
C ALA A 70 11.55 8.59 -21.48
N GLY A 71 11.31 7.33 -21.13
CA GLY A 71 10.00 6.81 -20.77
C GLY A 71 9.68 6.91 -19.28
N THR A 72 10.59 7.45 -18.46
CA THR A 72 10.34 7.70 -17.02
C THR A 72 9.62 9.03 -16.83
N ARG A 73 8.50 9.01 -16.10
CA ARG A 73 7.65 10.19 -15.88
C ARG A 73 6.88 10.14 -14.57
N LEU A 74 6.58 11.31 -14.03
CA LEU A 74 5.59 11.47 -12.97
C LEU A 74 4.20 11.11 -13.54
N VAL A 75 3.43 10.31 -12.81
CA VAL A 75 2.06 9.95 -13.22
C VAL A 75 1.11 11.11 -12.94
N ARG A 76 1.16 11.63 -11.70
CA ARG A 76 0.45 12.83 -11.25
C ARG A 76 1.15 13.35 -9.98
N ASP A 77 1.26 14.66 -9.86
CA ASP A 77 1.60 15.31 -8.60
C ASP A 77 0.33 15.33 -7.72
N ILE A 78 0.19 14.35 -6.82
CA ILE A 78 -1.00 14.19 -5.98
C ILE A 78 -0.93 15.13 -4.78
N ASN A 79 0.25 15.27 -4.14
CA ASN A 79 0.47 16.16 -3.00
C ASN A 79 1.62 17.13 -3.28
N PRO A 80 1.33 18.29 -3.90
CA PRO A 80 2.37 19.20 -4.36
C PRO A 80 3.22 19.78 -3.22
N GLY A 81 4.54 19.71 -3.39
CA GLY A 81 5.52 20.42 -2.56
C GLY A 81 6.79 19.60 -2.32
N PRO A 82 7.98 20.24 -2.27
CA PRO A 82 9.26 19.54 -2.21
C PRO A 82 9.52 18.83 -0.88
N ASP A 83 8.94 19.33 0.22
CA ASP A 83 8.94 18.67 1.54
C ASP A 83 7.64 17.88 1.78
N SER A 84 6.74 17.92 0.81
CA SER A 84 5.50 17.16 0.75
C SER A 84 5.71 15.94 -0.12
N GLY A 85 4.65 15.21 -0.37
CA GLY A 85 4.69 13.96 -1.08
C GLY A 85 3.52 13.13 -0.61
N SER A 86 2.93 12.40 -1.52
CA SER A 86 1.81 11.51 -1.26
C SER A 86 2.23 10.28 -0.44
N ASN A 87 3.19 10.43 0.50
CA ASN A 87 3.82 9.43 1.38
C ASN A 87 3.81 8.02 0.77
N PHE A 88 4.21 7.98 -0.50
CA PHE A 88 4.27 6.80 -1.35
C PHE A 88 5.45 5.90 -0.98
N GLY A 89 6.35 6.41 -0.12
CA GLY A 89 7.57 5.74 0.31
C GLY A 89 7.33 4.38 0.96
N ASN A 90 6.13 4.12 1.47
CA ASN A 90 5.61 2.77 1.64
C ASN A 90 4.46 2.65 0.67
N LEU A 91 4.69 2.16 -0.56
CA LEU A 91 3.58 1.64 -1.36
C LEU A 91 2.88 0.66 -0.44
N GLY A 92 1.76 1.10 0.14
CA GLY A 92 0.80 0.20 0.72
C GLY A 92 0.48 -0.85 -0.34
N PRO A 93 -0.08 -1.99 0.05
CA PRO A 93 -0.38 -3.06 -0.89
C PRO A 93 -1.07 -2.49 -2.13
N ALA A 94 -0.53 -2.77 -3.31
CA ALA A 94 -1.08 -2.33 -4.57
C ALA A 94 -1.79 -3.50 -5.24
N ALA A 95 -2.85 -3.22 -5.99
CA ALA A 95 -3.61 -4.26 -6.68
C ALA A 95 -4.11 -3.75 -8.03
N ILE A 96 -4.22 -4.67 -8.99
CA ILE A 96 -4.73 -4.38 -10.32
C ILE A 96 -6.13 -4.97 -10.44
N LEU A 97 -7.14 -4.12 -10.65
CA LEU A 97 -8.52 -4.53 -10.93
C LEU A 97 -8.93 -3.93 -12.28
N GLY A 98 -9.14 -4.80 -13.27
CA GLY A 98 -9.43 -4.36 -14.65
C GLY A 98 -8.21 -3.66 -15.27
N ASN A 99 -8.40 -2.45 -15.81
CA ASN A 99 -7.32 -1.62 -16.35
C ASN A 99 -6.86 -0.52 -15.38
N MET A 100 -7.01 -0.74 -14.07
CA MET A 100 -6.67 0.25 -13.06
C MET A 100 -5.73 -0.36 -12.03
N LEU A 101 -4.66 0.36 -11.71
CA LEU A 101 -3.79 0.11 -10.57
C LEU A 101 -4.33 0.89 -9.36
N TYR A 102 -4.53 0.20 -8.24
CA TYR A 102 -5.02 0.76 -6.99
C TYR A 102 -3.90 0.79 -5.95
N PHE A 103 -3.86 1.86 -5.17
CA PHE A 103 -2.83 2.13 -4.17
C PHE A 103 -3.36 3.12 -3.12
N ALA A 104 -2.68 3.20 -1.97
CA ALA A 104 -2.94 4.23 -0.98
C ALA A 104 -2.10 5.48 -1.28
N ALA A 105 -2.72 6.66 -1.23
CA ALA A 105 -2.04 7.95 -1.38
C ALA A 105 -2.78 9.06 -0.63
N THR A 106 -2.08 10.18 -0.39
CA THR A 106 -2.65 11.40 0.20
C THR A 106 -2.43 12.60 -0.71
N ASN A 107 -3.38 13.54 -0.74
CA ASN A 107 -3.22 14.85 -1.37
C ASN A 107 -2.92 15.97 -0.35
N GLY A 108 -2.61 15.62 0.90
CA GLY A 108 -2.36 16.55 1.99
C GLY A 108 -3.61 17.15 2.67
N ALA A 109 -4.79 17.05 2.05
CA ALA A 109 -6.04 17.58 2.59
C ALA A 109 -6.95 16.50 3.19
N ASP A 110 -7.05 15.36 2.51
CA ASP A 110 -8.02 14.29 2.82
C ASP A 110 -7.38 13.09 3.53
N GLY A 111 -6.15 13.25 4.06
CA GLY A 111 -5.40 12.15 4.65
C GLY A 111 -5.05 11.06 3.63
N MET A 112 -4.70 9.86 4.09
CA MET A 112 -4.34 8.70 3.26
C MET A 112 -5.59 7.93 2.83
N GLU A 113 -5.89 7.93 1.54
CA GLU A 113 -7.11 7.34 0.97
C GLU A 113 -6.80 6.34 -0.15
N LEU A 114 -7.84 5.66 -0.67
CA LEU A 114 -7.70 4.73 -1.78
C LEU A 114 -7.72 5.51 -3.11
N TRP A 115 -6.65 5.37 -3.88
CA TRP A 115 -6.49 5.97 -5.20
C TRP A 115 -6.38 4.89 -6.28
N ARG A 116 -6.67 5.30 -7.51
CA ARG A 116 -6.49 4.49 -8.71
C ARG A 116 -5.79 5.27 -9.81
N THR A 117 -5.14 4.58 -10.73
CA THR A 117 -4.59 5.15 -11.97
C THR A 117 -4.71 4.17 -13.14
N ASP A 118 -4.92 4.71 -14.34
CA ASP A 118 -4.74 4.01 -15.62
C ASP A 118 -3.33 4.27 -16.23
N GLY A 119 -2.48 5.01 -15.52
CA GLY A 119 -1.18 5.48 -15.96
C GLY A 119 -1.14 6.92 -16.43
N THR A 120 -2.30 7.59 -16.56
CA THR A 120 -2.40 8.98 -16.98
C THR A 120 -2.72 9.91 -15.80
N THR A 121 -2.35 11.18 -15.91
CA THR A 121 -2.70 12.19 -14.90
C THR A 121 -4.22 12.33 -14.73
N ALA A 122 -4.98 12.28 -15.84
CA ALA A 122 -6.43 12.42 -15.82
C ALA A 122 -7.14 11.21 -15.19
N GLY A 123 -6.64 10.00 -15.45
CA GLY A 123 -7.14 8.75 -14.87
C GLY A 123 -6.65 8.48 -13.44
N THR A 124 -5.72 9.30 -12.93
CA THR A 124 -5.24 9.18 -11.54
C THR A 124 -6.15 9.94 -10.59
N GLN A 125 -6.95 9.22 -9.80
CA GLN A 125 -8.04 9.80 -9.00
C GLN A 125 -8.23 9.04 -7.68
N MET A 126 -8.69 9.73 -6.65
CA MET A 126 -9.21 9.11 -5.44
C MET A 126 -10.48 8.32 -5.78
N VAL A 127 -10.61 7.10 -5.27
CA VAL A 127 -11.79 6.24 -5.48
C VAL A 127 -12.97 6.75 -4.68
N SER A 128 -12.73 6.99 -3.39
CA SER A 128 -13.68 7.53 -2.43
C SER A 128 -12.91 8.10 -1.24
N ASP A 129 -13.38 9.21 -0.69
CA ASP A 129 -12.95 9.70 0.63
C ASP A 129 -13.77 8.94 1.67
N LEU A 130 -13.15 7.95 2.31
CA LEU A 130 -13.83 7.13 3.32
C LEU A 130 -13.80 7.79 4.70
N ALA A 131 -12.84 8.69 4.97
CA ALA A 131 -12.59 9.31 6.26
C ALA A 131 -12.50 10.84 6.10
N ALA A 132 -13.58 11.54 6.43
CA ALA A 132 -13.64 12.98 6.23
C ALA A 132 -12.50 13.74 6.95
N GLY A 133 -11.83 14.63 6.22
CA GLY A 133 -10.78 15.50 6.76
C GLY A 133 -9.39 14.88 6.70
N SER A 134 -8.44 15.41 7.48
CA SER A 134 -7.02 15.07 7.32
C SER A 134 -6.58 13.75 7.96
N GLU A 135 -7.50 12.99 8.57
CA GLU A 135 -7.16 11.73 9.25
C GLU A 135 -6.86 10.61 8.24
N GLY A 136 -7.67 10.48 7.19
CA GLY A 136 -7.55 9.42 6.19
C GLY A 136 -8.01 8.04 6.69
N SER A 137 -8.35 7.17 5.74
CA SER A 137 -8.85 5.82 6.00
C SER A 137 -7.77 4.73 6.03
N TYR A 138 -6.53 5.05 5.67
CA TYR A 138 -5.38 4.13 5.66
C TYR A 138 -5.67 2.76 4.98
N PRO A 139 -6.05 2.73 3.68
CA PRO A 139 -6.30 1.49 2.98
C PRO A 139 -5.09 0.55 3.00
N SER A 140 -5.33 -0.71 3.31
CA SER A 140 -4.30 -1.76 3.36
C SER A 140 -4.88 -3.11 2.96
N GLN A 141 -4.00 -4.11 2.81
CA GLN A 141 -4.31 -5.46 2.36
C GLN A 141 -5.21 -5.53 1.11
N LEU A 142 -4.84 -4.79 0.06
CA LEU A 142 -5.58 -4.76 -1.19
C LEU A 142 -5.52 -6.11 -1.90
N VAL A 143 -6.69 -6.73 -2.12
CA VAL A 143 -6.83 -8.03 -2.79
C VAL A 143 -8.00 -8.00 -3.76
N VAL A 144 -7.79 -8.45 -4.99
CA VAL A 144 -8.89 -8.62 -5.95
C VAL A 144 -9.52 -9.99 -5.79
N CYS A 145 -10.84 -10.02 -5.59
CA CYS A 145 -11.63 -11.25 -5.52
C CYS A 145 -12.97 -11.04 -6.22
N ASN A 146 -13.36 -11.98 -7.09
CA ASN A 146 -14.65 -11.97 -7.79
C ASN A 146 -15.01 -10.64 -8.48
N GLY A 147 -14.03 -10.01 -9.14
CA GLY A 147 -14.24 -8.75 -9.87
C GLY A 147 -14.38 -7.50 -8.98
N ARG A 148 -14.04 -7.59 -7.70
CA ARG A 148 -14.02 -6.47 -6.76
C ARG A 148 -12.67 -6.40 -6.05
N LEU A 149 -12.30 -5.19 -5.63
CA LEU A 149 -11.18 -4.99 -4.73
C LEU A 149 -11.70 -5.05 -3.30
N LEU A 150 -11.09 -5.87 -2.44
CA LEU A 150 -11.29 -5.89 -1.01
C LEU A 150 -10.08 -5.29 -0.33
N PHE A 151 -10.29 -4.55 0.75
CA PHE A 151 -9.22 -3.88 1.49
C PHE A 151 -9.65 -3.59 2.92
N SER A 152 -8.68 -3.49 3.82
CA SER A 152 -8.86 -3.04 5.19
C SER A 152 -8.73 -1.52 5.24
N ALA A 153 -9.65 -0.82 5.91
CA ALA A 153 -9.58 0.62 6.11
C ALA A 153 -10.23 1.03 7.44
N ALA A 154 -9.77 2.13 8.03
CA ALA A 154 -10.17 2.61 9.34
C ALA A 154 -10.62 4.09 9.29
N PRO A 155 -11.82 4.39 8.74
CA PRO A 155 -12.26 5.76 8.53
C PRO A 155 -12.70 6.53 9.78
N ALA A 156 -12.81 5.87 10.94
CA ALA A 156 -13.05 6.53 12.21
C ALA A 156 -12.32 5.78 13.34
N SER A 157 -11.55 6.51 14.15
CA SER A 157 -11.00 6.03 15.44
C SER A 157 -10.15 4.74 15.40
N TYR A 158 -9.41 4.53 14.31
CA TYR A 158 -8.43 3.43 14.13
C TYR A 158 -9.02 2.00 14.12
N GLN A 159 -10.32 1.87 13.94
CA GLN A 159 -10.97 0.57 13.87
C GLN A 159 -11.01 0.09 12.42
N PHE A 160 -10.16 -0.89 12.11
CA PHE A 160 -10.11 -1.47 10.77
C PHE A 160 -11.38 -2.28 10.52
N ALA A 161 -12.01 -2.01 9.40
CA ALA A 161 -13.09 -2.79 8.85
C ALA A 161 -12.71 -3.32 7.47
N LEU A 162 -13.41 -4.36 7.00
CA LEU A 162 -13.26 -4.85 5.65
C LEU A 162 -14.19 -4.08 4.72
N TRP A 163 -13.62 -3.51 3.66
CA TRP A 163 -14.31 -2.75 2.63
C TRP A 163 -14.20 -3.44 1.28
N SER A 164 -15.10 -3.08 0.37
CA SER A 164 -15.04 -3.52 -1.02
C SER A 164 -15.39 -2.39 -1.97
N THR A 165 -14.72 -2.35 -3.12
CA THR A 165 -15.01 -1.42 -4.22
C THR A 165 -15.02 -2.14 -5.58
N ASP A 166 -15.82 -1.65 -6.52
CA ASP A 166 -15.70 -1.94 -7.95
C ASP A 166 -14.82 -0.91 -8.69
N GLY A 167 -14.20 0.00 -7.93
CA GLY A 167 -13.41 1.11 -8.44
C GLY A 167 -14.13 2.44 -8.43
N THR A 168 -15.44 2.48 -8.20
CA THR A 168 -16.22 3.73 -8.15
C THR A 168 -16.61 4.10 -6.72
N SER A 169 -16.79 5.40 -6.45
CA SER A 169 -17.27 5.85 -5.14
C SER A 169 -18.63 5.23 -4.76
N ALA A 170 -19.56 5.14 -5.72
CA ALA A 170 -20.88 4.52 -5.51
C ALA A 170 -20.82 2.99 -5.26
N GLY A 171 -19.86 2.31 -5.87
CA GLY A 171 -19.62 0.89 -5.67
C GLY A 171 -18.68 0.57 -4.50
N THR A 172 -18.29 1.57 -3.71
CA THR A 172 -17.44 1.41 -2.53
C THR A 172 -18.29 1.33 -1.26
N GLY A 173 -18.06 0.31 -0.43
CA GLY A 173 -18.83 0.13 0.79
C GLY A 173 -18.24 -0.89 1.77
N LEU A 174 -18.73 -0.81 3.00
CA LEU A 174 -18.40 -1.71 4.10
C LEU A 174 -18.87 -3.13 3.78
N VAL A 175 -17.99 -4.11 3.91
CA VAL A 175 -18.33 -5.54 3.87
C VAL A 175 -18.66 -6.01 5.28
N VAL A 176 -17.76 -5.76 6.24
CA VAL A 176 -17.96 -6.12 7.64
C VAL A 176 -17.15 -5.19 8.54
N ASP A 177 -17.78 -4.73 9.62
CA ASP A 177 -17.11 -4.04 10.71
C ASP A 177 -16.44 -5.06 11.64
N LEU A 178 -15.17 -4.87 11.93
CA LEU A 178 -14.37 -5.73 12.80
C LEU A 178 -13.99 -5.02 14.11
N SER A 179 -14.66 -3.89 14.40
CA SER A 179 -14.61 -3.18 15.68
C SER A 179 -14.91 -4.11 16.87
N CYS A 180 -14.27 -3.84 18.01
CA CYS A 180 -14.52 -4.58 19.25
C CYS A 180 -15.98 -4.50 19.73
N ASP A 181 -16.72 -3.49 19.29
CA ASP A 181 -18.11 -3.24 19.68
C ASP A 181 -19.13 -3.97 18.78
N SER A 182 -18.73 -4.36 17.57
CA SER A 182 -19.57 -5.11 16.63
C SER A 182 -19.43 -6.63 16.78
N LEU A 183 -18.28 -7.10 17.30
CA LEU A 183 -18.07 -8.46 17.72
C LEU A 183 -18.68 -8.69 19.11
N THR A 184 -20.01 -8.81 19.17
CA THR A 184 -20.62 -9.46 20.33
C THR A 184 -20.04 -10.86 20.44
N VAL A 185 -19.18 -11.10 21.43
CA VAL A 185 -18.83 -12.45 21.85
C VAL A 185 -20.16 -13.07 22.27
N VAL A 186 -20.76 -13.90 21.42
CA VAL A 186 -21.80 -14.84 21.87
C VAL A 186 -21.05 -15.80 22.77
N PRO A 187 -21.22 -15.78 24.10
CA PRO A 187 -20.62 -16.80 24.93
C PRO A 187 -21.32 -18.10 24.54
N GLY A 188 -20.64 -18.95 23.77
CA GLY A 188 -21.07 -20.33 23.62
C GLY A 188 -21.14 -20.95 25.02
N PRO A 189 -22.09 -21.85 25.31
CA PRO A 189 -22.16 -22.47 26.62
C PRO A 189 -20.81 -23.13 26.89
N VAL A 190 -20.11 -22.63 27.90
CA VAL A 190 -18.94 -23.31 28.45
C VAL A 190 -19.48 -24.62 28.98
N GLY A 191 -19.30 -25.69 28.21
CA GLY A 191 -19.54 -27.04 28.69
C GLY A 191 -18.65 -27.20 29.91
N GLN A 192 -19.27 -27.34 31.08
CA GLN A 192 -18.56 -27.88 32.24
C GLN A 192 -18.16 -29.30 31.86
N ALA A 193 -16.94 -29.48 31.39
CA ALA A 193 -16.28 -30.76 31.50
C ALA A 193 -16.14 -31.02 33.00
N GLY A 194 -16.72 -32.14 33.45
CA GLY A 194 -16.56 -32.59 34.82
C GLY A 194 -15.11 -32.99 35.03
N ASP A 195 -14.45 -32.29 35.94
CA ASP A 195 -13.12 -32.66 36.41
C ASP A 195 -13.32 -33.72 37.51
N ASP A 196 -13.42 -34.97 37.07
CA ASP A 196 -13.23 -36.14 37.93
C ASP A 196 -11.75 -36.53 37.83
N GLU A 197 -10.92 -36.00 38.73
CA GLU A 197 -9.61 -36.59 39.06
C GLU A 197 -9.52 -36.74 40.58
N SER A 198 -9.90 -37.93 41.04
CA SER A 198 -9.41 -38.50 42.29
C SER A 198 -8.09 -39.22 42.03
N GLU A 199 -7.22 -39.16 43.05
CA GLU A 199 -5.92 -39.85 43.22
C GLU A 199 -4.70 -39.31 42.45
N TYR A 200 -3.82 -38.58 43.16
CA TYR A 200 -2.45 -39.06 43.39
C TYR A 200 -1.91 -38.58 44.75
N ALA A 201 -1.31 -39.53 45.46
CA ALA A 201 -0.94 -39.54 46.87
C ALA A 201 0.06 -38.48 47.35
N SER A 202 -0.17 -37.96 48.56
CA SER A 202 0.85 -37.31 49.39
C SER A 202 1.62 -38.36 50.20
N GLY A 203 2.80 -38.75 49.70
CA GLY A 203 3.82 -39.42 50.50
C GLY A 203 4.96 -38.43 50.78
N VAL A 204 4.98 -37.84 51.97
CA VAL A 204 6.18 -37.19 52.50
C VAL A 204 6.43 -37.78 53.89
N ASP A 205 7.47 -38.61 53.93
CA ASP A 205 8.12 -39.13 55.11
C ASP A 205 9.00 -38.02 55.72
N THR A 206 8.75 -37.67 56.98
CA THR A 206 9.73 -36.99 57.85
C THR A 206 9.62 -37.56 59.27
N THR A 207 10.58 -38.43 59.59
CA THR A 207 11.18 -38.75 60.90
C THR A 207 10.28 -39.27 62.03
#